data_AF-A0A937NT44-F1
#
_entry.id   AF-A0A937NT44-F1
#
_cell.length_a   1.000
_cell.length_b   1.000
_cell.length_c   1.000
_cell.angle_alpha   90.00
_cell.angle_beta   90.00
_cell.angle_gamma   90.00
#
_symmetry.space_group_name_H-M   'P 1'
#
loop_
_entity.id
_entity.type
_entity.pdbx_description
1 polymer ?
#
loop_
_entity_poly.entity_id
_entity_poly.type
_entity_poly.pdbx_seq_one_letter_code
_entity_poly.pdbx_strand_id
1 'polypeptide(L)'
;MSDSQASIPATARPQPIDRLVSLPAAACPAFNEHLAGRFRNTFVTSDPPGAQLGSGGGTAHLLTAAWQDKQTDAGFTDWLRDTRKLIIHGSGQSRRLPGYAASGKPL
;
A
#
# COMPACT_ATOMS: atom_id res chain seq x y z
N MET A 1 -49.77 -15.14 4.91
CA MET A 1 -48.68 -15.27 3.91
C MET A 1 -47.89 -13.97 3.99
N SER A 2 -46.88 -13.94 4.85
CA SER A 2 -46.10 -12.74 5.14
C SER A 2 -44.78 -12.89 4.39
N ASP A 3 -44.61 -12.09 3.35
CA ASP A 3 -43.40 -12.07 2.54
C ASP A 3 -42.20 -11.61 3.37
N SER A 4 -41.28 -12.54 3.58
CA SER A 4 -39.94 -12.30 4.09
C SER A 4 -39.17 -11.54 3.01
N GLN A 5 -39.10 -10.21 3.11
CA GLN A 5 -38.14 -9.42 2.34
C GLN A 5 -36.73 -9.82 2.79
N ALA A 6 -36.10 -10.70 2.00
CA ALA A 6 -34.68 -10.89 2.02
C ALA A 6 -34.02 -9.56 1.67
N SER A 7 -33.35 -8.93 2.64
CA SER A 7 -32.49 -7.78 2.40
C SER A 7 -31.41 -8.17 1.39
N ILE A 8 -31.52 -7.61 0.20
CA ILE A 8 -30.50 -7.69 -0.84
C ILE A 8 -29.25 -6.97 -0.29
N PRO A 9 -28.06 -7.60 -0.26
CA PRO A 9 -26.85 -6.93 0.18
C PRO A 9 -26.56 -5.77 -0.77
N ALA A 10 -26.34 -4.59 -0.19
CA ALA A 10 -26.08 -3.35 -0.91
C ALA A 10 -24.99 -3.54 -1.97
N THR A 11 -25.38 -3.54 -3.23
CA THR A 11 -24.48 -3.55 -4.38
C THR A 11 -23.48 -2.40 -4.25
N ALA A 12 -22.21 -2.78 -4.35
CA ALA A 12 -20.99 -2.00 -4.16
C ALA A 12 -21.06 -0.55 -4.68
N ARG A 13 -21.22 0.42 -3.76
CA ARG A 13 -20.57 1.72 -3.99
C ARG A 13 -19.07 1.45 -4.16
N PRO A 14 -18.39 2.03 -5.16
CA PRO A 14 -16.94 1.84 -5.30
C PRO A 14 -16.28 2.35 -4.03
N GLN A 15 -15.87 1.42 -3.17
CA GLN A 15 -15.17 1.75 -1.94
C GLN A 15 -13.89 2.49 -2.33
N PRO A 16 -13.58 3.64 -1.68
CA PRO A 16 -12.34 4.36 -1.93
C PRO A 16 -11.16 3.38 -1.81
N ILE A 17 -10.23 3.48 -2.76
CA ILE A 17 -9.06 2.62 -2.81
C ILE A 17 -7.90 3.41 -2.21
N ASP A 18 -7.34 2.89 -1.13
CA ASP A 18 -6.09 3.41 -0.57
C ASP A 18 -4.93 2.66 -1.22
N ARG A 19 -4.05 3.40 -1.88
CA ARG A 19 -2.87 2.87 -2.56
C ARG A 19 -1.70 2.87 -1.61
N LEU A 20 -1.16 1.70 -1.33
CA LEU A 20 0.00 1.54 -0.46
C LEU A 20 1.16 1.11 -1.34
N VAL A 21 2.18 1.97 -1.43
CA VAL A 21 3.32 1.74 -2.32
C VAL A 21 4.56 1.50 -1.48
N SER A 22 5.17 0.33 -1.65
CA SER A 22 6.51 0.06 -1.13
C SER A 22 7.52 0.35 -2.22
N LEU A 23 8.50 1.22 -1.96
CA LEU A 23 9.61 1.54 -2.87
C LEU A 23 10.97 1.31 -2.19
N PRO A 24 12.08 1.16 -2.95
CA PRO A 24 13.41 1.29 -2.37
C PRO A 24 13.58 2.64 -1.70
N ALA A 25 14.32 2.69 -0.58
CA ALA A 25 14.60 3.93 0.14
C ALA A 25 15.17 5.05 -0.76
N ALA A 26 15.99 4.68 -1.77
CA ALA A 26 16.54 5.63 -2.74
C ALA A 26 15.49 6.25 -3.69
N ALA A 27 14.36 5.56 -3.92
CA ALA A 27 13.29 6.00 -4.81
C ALA A 27 12.17 6.76 -4.09
N CYS A 28 12.06 6.64 -2.76
CA CYS A 28 11.07 7.38 -1.96
C CYS A 28 11.19 8.91 -2.13
N PRO A 29 12.39 9.53 -2.09
CA PRO A 29 12.53 10.98 -2.30
C PRO A 29 12.02 11.43 -3.67
N ALA A 30 12.45 10.76 -4.75
CA ALA A 30 12.05 11.09 -6.12
C ALA A 30 10.54 10.90 -6.34
N PHE A 31 9.94 9.87 -5.73
CA PHE A 31 8.48 9.70 -5.75
C PHE A 31 7.78 10.88 -5.06
N ASN A 32 8.23 11.25 -3.87
CA ASN A 32 7.62 12.34 -3.11
C ASN A 32 7.80 13.69 -3.80
N GLU A 33 8.93 13.92 -4.48
CA GLU A 33 9.20 15.16 -5.21
C GLU A 33 8.33 15.31 -6.47
N HIS A 34 8.11 14.23 -7.22
CA HIS A 34 7.51 14.31 -8.55
C HIS A 34 6.09 13.77 -8.66
N LEU A 35 5.70 12.88 -7.75
CA LEU A 35 4.45 12.09 -7.84
C LEU A 35 3.56 12.24 -6.60
N ALA A 36 4.03 12.86 -5.51
CA ALA A 36 3.18 13.18 -4.37
C ALA A 36 1.97 14.02 -4.82
N GLY A 37 0.78 13.66 -4.31
CA GLY A 37 -0.47 14.36 -4.63
C GLY A 37 -1.06 14.10 -6.02
N ARG A 38 -0.32 13.50 -6.96
CA ARG A 38 -0.87 13.08 -8.26
C ARG A 38 -1.89 11.95 -8.14
N PHE A 39 -1.73 11.13 -7.10
CA PHE A 39 -2.63 10.03 -6.79
C PHE A 39 -3.36 10.32 -5.47
N ARG A 40 -4.69 10.30 -5.51
CA ARG A 40 -5.50 10.39 -4.28
C ARG A 40 -5.26 9.17 -3.40
N ASN A 41 -5.32 9.37 -2.09
CA ASN A 41 -5.21 8.32 -1.06
C ASN A 41 -4.01 7.39 -1.28
N THR A 42 -2.82 7.96 -1.42
CA THR A 42 -1.60 7.18 -1.64
C THR A 42 -0.64 7.36 -0.47
N PHE A 43 -0.28 6.25 0.15
CA PHE A 43 0.75 6.16 1.18
C PHE A 43 1.98 5.45 0.58
N VAL A 44 3.16 6.02 0.79
CA VAL A 44 4.41 5.51 0.24
C VAL A 44 5.42 5.36 1.35
N THR A 45 6.05 4.19 1.43
CA THR A 45 7.15 3.92 2.37
C THR A 45 8.17 2.98 1.75
N SER A 46 9.27 2.76 2.45
CA SER A 46 10.25 1.71 2.14
C SER A 46 10.34 0.71 3.30
N ASP A 47 10.99 -0.42 3.06
CA ASP A 47 11.45 -1.26 4.16
C ASP A 47 12.40 -0.46 5.09
N PRO A 48 12.48 -0.81 6.39
CA PRO A 48 13.38 -0.15 7.33
C PRO A 48 14.85 -0.21 6.86
N PRO A 49 15.65 0.84 7.12
CA PRO A 49 17.06 0.82 6.80
C PRO A 49 17.77 -0.40 7.40
N GLY A 50 18.50 -1.14 6.56
CA GLY A 50 19.29 -2.29 7.00
C GLY A 50 18.52 -3.60 7.21
N ALA A 51 17.19 -3.62 7.01
CA ALA A 51 16.38 -4.83 7.12
C ALA A 51 15.65 -5.13 5.80
N GLN A 52 16.04 -6.21 5.13
CA GLN A 52 15.28 -6.72 3.99
C GLN A 52 14.19 -7.65 4.50
N LEU A 53 12.97 -7.14 4.64
CA LEU A 53 11.86 -7.86 5.26
C LEU A 53 11.24 -8.94 4.35
N GLY A 54 11.65 -8.98 3.07
CA GLY A 54 11.03 -9.83 2.07
C GLY A 54 9.62 -9.37 1.71
N SER A 55 8.93 -10.07 0.81
CA SER A 55 7.59 -9.67 0.35
C SER A 55 6.53 -9.72 1.46
N GLY A 56 6.55 -10.76 2.28
CA GLY A 56 5.60 -10.91 3.40
C GLY A 56 5.84 -9.88 4.51
N GLY A 57 7.09 -9.73 4.95
CA GLY A 57 7.44 -8.75 5.98
C GLY A 57 7.28 -7.31 5.51
N GLY A 58 7.64 -7.00 4.26
CA GLY A 58 7.43 -5.67 3.67
C GLY A 58 5.95 -5.32 3.54
N THR A 59 5.09 -6.29 3.19
CA THR A 59 3.64 -6.10 3.20
C THR A 59 3.11 -5.79 4.59
N ALA A 60 3.53 -6.56 5.60
CA ALA A 60 3.14 -6.31 6.99
C ALA A 60 3.59 -4.93 7.47
N HIS A 61 4.85 -4.57 7.20
CA HIS A 61 5.41 -3.27 7.55
C HIS A 61 4.64 -2.12 6.88
N LEU A 62 4.39 -2.22 5.57
CA LEU A 62 3.64 -1.23 4.79
C LEU A 62 2.23 -1.03 5.35
N LEU A 63 1.53 -2.11 5.69
CA LEU A 63 0.18 -2.04 6.27
C LEU A 63 0.19 -1.37 7.64
N THR A 64 1.13 -1.75 8.52
CA THR A 64 1.25 -1.17 9.85
C THR A 64 1.62 0.32 9.78
N ALA A 65 2.57 0.68 8.92
CA ALA A 65 2.99 2.08 8.74
C ALA A 65 1.85 2.94 8.18
N ALA A 66 1.12 2.45 7.19
CA ALA A 66 -0.03 3.16 6.61
C ALA A 66 -1.17 3.36 7.61
N TRP A 67 -1.43 2.36 8.46
CA TRP A 67 -2.43 2.47 9.52
C TRP A 67 -2.05 3.53 10.57
N GLN A 68 -0.77 3.56 10.97
CA GLN A 68 -0.25 4.56 11.91
C GLN A 68 -0.28 5.98 11.32
N ASP A 69 0.10 6.14 10.05
CA ASP A 69 0.09 7.44 9.35
C ASP A 69 -1.31 8.05 9.23
N LYS A 70 -2.32 7.20 9.03
CA LYS A 70 -3.73 7.60 8.98
C LYS A 70 -4.24 8.24 10.28
N GLN A 71 -3.54 8.05 11.41
CA GLN A 71 -3.90 8.59 12.73
C GLN A 71 -5.39 8.36 13.07
N THR A 72 -5.88 7.15 12.81
CA THR A 72 -7.27 6.78 13.06
C THR A 72 -7.43 6.16 14.45
N ASP A 73 -8.55 6.44 15.12
CA ASP A 73 -8.94 5.77 16.37
C ASP A 73 -9.42 4.32 16.14
N ALA A 74 -9.59 3.91 14.87
CA ALA A 74 -10.00 2.55 14.52
C ALA A 74 -8.86 1.55 14.73
N GLY A 75 -9.19 0.39 15.30
CA GLY A 75 -8.26 -0.73 15.38
C GLY A 75 -7.82 -1.20 13.98
N PHE A 76 -6.64 -1.80 13.89
CA PHE A 76 -6.03 -2.21 12.61
C PHE A 76 -6.98 -3.04 11.73
N THR A 77 -7.71 -4.00 12.32
CA THR A 77 -8.65 -4.86 11.59
C THR A 77 -9.83 -4.09 11.02
N ASP A 78 -10.36 -3.11 11.76
CA ASP A 78 -11.50 -2.31 11.33
C ASP A 78 -11.08 -1.33 10.23
N TRP A 79 -9.91 -0.69 10.39
CA TRP A 79 -9.28 0.10 9.34
C TRP A 79 -9.04 -0.69 8.06
N LEU A 80 -8.60 -1.96 8.18
CA LEU A 80 -8.35 -2.81 7.02
C LEU A 80 -9.65 -3.11 6.26
N ARG A 81 -10.78 -3.22 6.96
CA ARG A 81 -12.12 -3.47 6.39
C ARG A 81 -12.78 -2.21 5.83
N ASP A 82 -12.44 -1.04 6.34
CA ASP A 82 -13.06 0.24 5.98
C ASP A 82 -12.87 0.61 4.50
N THR A 83 -11.66 0.40 3.97
CA THR A 83 -11.33 0.71 2.57
C THR A 83 -10.58 -0.44 1.90
N ARG A 84 -10.71 -0.53 0.57
CA ARG A 84 -9.90 -1.49 -0.21
C ARG A 84 -8.47 -1.02 -0.27
N LYS A 85 -7.51 -1.88 0.10
CA LYS A 85 -6.08 -1.59 0.03
C LYS A 85 -5.49 -2.18 -1.24
N LEU A 86 -4.94 -1.33 -2.11
CA LEU A 86 -4.15 -1.73 -3.26
C LEU A 86 -2.67 -1.63 -2.90
N ILE A 87 -2.00 -2.76 -2.78
CA ILE A 87 -0.58 -2.81 -2.45
C ILE A 87 0.25 -2.91 -3.72
N ILE A 88 1.17 -1.97 -3.91
CA ILE A 88 2.09 -1.92 -5.05
C ILE A 88 3.50 -2.08 -4.49
N HIS A 89 4.14 -3.20 -4.83
CA HIS A 89 5.57 -3.38 -4.55
C HIS A 89 6.36 -2.84 -5.72
N GLY A 90 6.78 -1.58 -5.63
CA GLY A 90 7.66 -0.97 -6.59
C GLY A 90 9.10 -1.38 -6.35
N SER A 91 9.73 -1.86 -7.41
CA SER A 91 11.16 -2.14 -7.47
C SER A 91 11.70 -2.98 -6.29
N GLY A 92 11.40 -4.27 -6.30
CA GLY A 92 12.20 -5.19 -5.50
C GLY A 92 13.68 -5.09 -5.91
N GLN A 93 14.61 -5.25 -4.96
CA GLN A 93 16.05 -5.41 -5.21
C GLN A 93 16.38 -6.74 -5.92
N SER A 94 15.49 -7.18 -6.83
CA SER A 94 15.60 -8.40 -7.62
C SER A 94 16.76 -8.24 -8.59
N ARG A 95 17.96 -8.49 -8.07
CA ARG A 95 19.23 -8.65 -8.77
C ARG A 95 19.18 -9.97 -9.52
N ARG A 96 18.48 -10.00 -10.65
CA ARG A 96 18.58 -11.14 -11.58
C ARG A 96 19.78 -11.02 -12.53
N LEU A 97 20.61 -9.97 -12.42
CA LEU A 97 21.92 -9.88 -13.07
C LEU A 97 22.87 -8.94 -12.28
N PRO A 98 24.21 -9.19 -12.30
CA PRO A 98 25.21 -8.38 -11.59
C PRO A 98 25.43 -6.96 -12.16
N GLY A 99 24.96 -6.69 -13.38
CA GLY A 99 24.94 -5.34 -13.94
C GLY A 99 23.51 -4.85 -14.01
N TYR A 100 23.21 -3.67 -13.49
CA TYR A 100 22.37 -2.62 -14.11
C TYR A 100 21.93 -1.59 -13.04
N ALA A 101 22.38 -0.35 -13.29
CA ALA A 101 21.90 0.96 -12.83
C ALA A 101 21.79 1.23 -11.32
N ALA A 102 22.39 2.36 -10.91
CA ALA A 102 22.30 2.91 -9.55
C ALA A 102 20.85 3.12 -9.05
N SER A 103 19.87 3.16 -9.96
CA SER A 103 18.45 3.42 -9.67
C SER A 103 17.57 2.17 -9.49
N GLY A 104 18.07 0.95 -9.71
CA GLY A 104 17.19 -0.22 -9.80
C GLY A 104 16.18 -0.13 -10.96
N LYS A 105 15.31 -1.13 -11.11
CA LYS A 105 14.29 -1.18 -12.20
C LYS A 105 13.30 -0.02 -12.01
N PRO A 106 13.28 1.01 -12.88
CA PRO A 106 12.26 2.04 -12.81
C PRO A 106 10.91 1.41 -13.17
N LEU A 107 9.88 1.75 -12.39
CA LEU A 107 8.47 1.48 -12.72
C LEU A 107 8.02 2.33 -13.90
#